data_AF-A0A815S6E4-F1
#
_entry.id   AF-A0A815S6E4-F1
#
_cell.length_a   1.000
_cell.length_b   1.000
_cell.length_c   1.000
_cell.angle_alpha   90.00
_cell.angle_beta   90.00
_cell.angle_gamma   90.00
#
_symmetry.space_group_name_H-M   'P 1'
#
loop_
_entity.id
_entity.type
_entity.pdbx_description
1 polymer ?
#
loop_
_entity_poly.entity_id
_entity_poly.type
_entity_poly.pdbx_seq_one_letter_code
_entity_poly.pdbx_strand_id
1 'polypeptide(L)'
;MLPREESLAILAEFLRVHYCERVNGISIDTIVELGRVVLQANTFVYGNKFYRQIIGGAMGSAFTLTLPNIFMWKWERQTILPKLGFHEIYGRYIDNVFFKSNESEDKVKELLEAANNFHPNIKLEYHIGKSIPFLDVVVKNNNGILASSVYHKPSTQPTVVSFLSDHPRHVFRNVIHTALTRAVRYSSSFEVFNNERRAIRLMFLYNSSDPTLLLPDYLKLSDSKFTQMLLTSTSNIMNQDELIESERHITIYSSSYTTRQ
;
A
#
# COMPACT_ATOMS: atom_id res chain seq x y z
N MET A 1 -14.96 12.84 1.85
CA MET A 1 -13.95 13.14 0.79
C MET A 1 -13.18 14.43 1.11
N LEU A 2 -12.08 14.73 0.40
CA LEU A 2 -11.27 15.92 0.70
C LEU A 2 -11.97 17.25 0.30
N PRO A 3 -11.93 18.30 1.13
CA PRO A 3 -12.46 19.61 0.80
C PRO A 3 -11.68 20.25 -0.35
N ARG A 4 -12.39 20.79 -1.35
CA ARG A 4 -11.76 21.28 -2.59
C ARG A 4 -10.84 22.46 -2.39
N GLU A 5 -11.35 23.52 -1.77
CA GLU A 5 -10.62 24.77 -1.58
C GLU A 5 -9.39 24.56 -0.68
N GLU A 6 -9.57 23.80 0.41
CA GLU A 6 -8.47 23.42 1.27
C GLU A 6 -7.43 22.57 0.52
N SER A 7 -7.86 21.58 -0.27
CA SER A 7 -6.93 20.77 -1.06
C SER A 7 -6.13 21.60 -2.05
N LEU A 8 -6.76 22.59 -2.70
CA LEU A 8 -6.09 23.52 -3.61
C LEU A 8 -5.12 24.45 -2.89
N ALA A 9 -5.47 24.91 -1.68
CA ALA A 9 -4.56 25.69 -0.85
C ALA A 9 -3.32 24.87 -0.44
N ILE A 10 -3.52 23.60 -0.05
CA ILE A 10 -2.43 22.68 0.28
C ILE A 10 -1.60 22.33 -0.96
N LEU A 11 -2.22 22.21 -2.13
CA LEU A 11 -1.49 22.08 -3.40
C LEU A 11 -0.58 23.28 -3.63
N ALA A 12 -1.08 24.51 -3.46
CA ALA A 12 -0.29 25.72 -3.63
C ALA A 12 0.90 25.75 -2.65
N GLU A 13 0.65 25.39 -1.38
CA GLU A 13 1.70 25.28 -0.35
C GLU A 13 2.75 24.24 -0.73
N PHE A 14 2.33 23.02 -1.09
CA PHE A 14 3.22 21.95 -1.53
C PHE A 14 4.09 22.38 -2.71
N LEU A 15 3.49 23.02 -3.71
CA LEU A 15 4.21 23.50 -4.89
C LEU A 15 5.24 24.56 -4.51
N ARG A 16 4.91 25.52 -3.63
CA ARG A 16 5.87 26.54 -3.16
C ARG A 16 7.01 25.98 -2.32
N VAL A 17 6.79 24.87 -1.63
CA VAL A 17 7.83 24.19 -0.82
C VAL A 17 8.80 23.42 -1.70
N HIS A 18 8.31 22.74 -2.75
CA HIS A 18 9.11 21.82 -3.55
C HIS A 18 9.57 22.38 -4.90
N TYR A 19 8.92 23.43 -5.38
CA TYR A 19 9.22 24.11 -6.62
C TYR A 19 9.37 25.61 -6.33
N CYS A 20 10.12 26.31 -7.17
CA CYS A 20 10.06 27.78 -7.20
C CYS A 20 8.65 28.24 -7.65
N GLU A 21 8.46 29.54 -7.88
CA GLU A 21 7.17 30.11 -8.34
C GLU A 21 6.57 29.49 -9.61
N ARG A 22 7.31 28.60 -10.30
CA ARG A 22 6.89 27.91 -11.54
C ARG A 22 7.25 26.43 -11.54
N VAL A 23 6.39 25.63 -12.18
CA VAL A 23 6.62 24.22 -12.53
C VAL A 23 6.59 24.09 -14.04
N ASN A 24 7.69 23.64 -14.65
CA ASN A 24 7.82 23.51 -16.11
C ASN A 24 7.40 24.78 -16.88
N GLY A 25 7.73 25.96 -16.34
CA GLY A 25 7.39 27.26 -16.93
C GLY A 25 5.99 27.80 -16.61
N ILE A 26 5.11 26.99 -16.02
CA ILE A 26 3.74 27.37 -15.63
C ILE A 26 3.76 27.91 -14.19
N SER A 27 3.09 29.04 -13.92
CA SER A 27 3.01 29.59 -12.57
C SER A 27 2.17 28.71 -11.63
N ILE A 28 2.50 28.74 -10.35
CA ILE A 28 1.74 28.01 -9.31
C ILE A 28 0.26 28.42 -9.33
N ASP A 29 -0.04 29.71 -9.48
CA ASP A 29 -1.43 30.19 -9.51
C ASP A 29 -2.19 29.62 -10.70
N THR A 30 -1.56 29.52 -11.88
CA THR A 30 -2.18 28.87 -13.05
C THR A 30 -2.43 27.39 -12.79
N ILE A 31 -1.52 26.67 -12.14
CA ILE A 31 -1.72 25.24 -11.81
C ILE A 31 -2.89 25.07 -10.83
N VAL A 32 -2.99 25.94 -9.83
CA VAL A 32 -4.10 25.92 -8.86
C VAL A 32 -5.43 26.19 -9.55
N GLU A 33 -5.49 27.15 -10.45
CA GLU A 33 -6.72 27.44 -11.22
C GLU A 33 -7.10 26.30 -12.18
N LEU A 34 -6.13 25.66 -12.83
CA LEU A 34 -6.40 24.45 -13.61
C LEU A 34 -6.93 23.31 -12.72
N GLY A 35 -6.36 23.12 -11.54
CA GLY A 35 -6.85 22.16 -10.55
C GLY A 35 -8.28 22.47 -10.09
N ARG A 36 -8.59 23.75 -9.90
CA ARG A 36 -9.94 24.24 -9.56
C ARG A 36 -10.95 23.86 -10.64
N VAL A 37 -10.62 24.09 -11.90
CA VAL A 37 -11.47 23.69 -13.04
C VAL A 37 -11.74 22.19 -13.01
N VAL A 38 -10.71 21.36 -12.83
CA VAL A 38 -10.86 19.89 -12.78
C VAL A 38 -11.79 19.45 -11.63
N LEU A 39 -11.71 20.10 -10.47
CA LEU A 39 -12.55 19.76 -9.32
C LEU A 39 -13.98 20.27 -9.46
N GLN A 40 -14.18 21.46 -10.05
CA GLN A 40 -15.50 22.09 -10.17
C GLN A 40 -16.30 21.58 -11.37
N ALA A 41 -15.64 21.29 -12.50
CA ALA A 41 -16.25 20.77 -13.72
C ALA A 41 -16.51 19.26 -13.67
N ASN A 42 -16.89 18.75 -12.50
CA ASN A 42 -17.15 17.34 -12.26
C ASN A 42 -18.65 17.08 -12.13
N THR A 43 -19.28 16.82 -13.27
CA THR A 43 -20.71 16.55 -13.41
C THR A 43 -20.93 15.21 -14.11
N PHE A 44 -21.93 14.45 -13.68
CA PHE A 44 -22.32 13.18 -14.29
C PHE A 44 -23.84 13.02 -14.32
N VAL A 45 -24.32 12.13 -15.18
CA VAL A 45 -25.75 11.80 -15.31
C VAL A 45 -25.99 10.40 -14.78
N TYR A 46 -26.99 10.26 -13.90
CA TYR A 46 -27.45 8.95 -13.42
C TYR A 46 -28.98 8.96 -13.32
N GLY A 47 -29.65 7.93 -13.84
CA GLY A 47 -31.11 7.86 -13.81
C GLY A 47 -31.81 9.10 -14.40
N ASN A 48 -31.30 9.62 -15.53
CA ASN A 48 -31.78 10.83 -16.20
C ASN A 48 -31.76 12.11 -15.33
N LYS A 49 -30.92 12.14 -14.29
CA LYS A 49 -30.69 13.31 -13.42
C LYS A 49 -29.24 13.76 -13.50
N PHE A 50 -29.03 15.06 -13.49
CA PHE A 50 -27.69 15.68 -13.46
C PHE A 50 -27.23 15.83 -12.02
N TYR A 51 -26.00 15.37 -11.76
CA TYR A 51 -25.33 15.49 -10.48
C TYR A 51 -24.02 16.24 -10.66
N ARG A 52 -23.68 17.07 -9.68
CA ARG A 52 -22.36 17.69 -9.56
C ARG A 52 -21.75 17.20 -8.27
N GLN A 53 -20.57 16.59 -8.35
CA GLN A 53 -19.82 16.28 -7.15
C GLN A 53 -19.45 17.60 -6.46
N ILE A 54 -19.55 17.68 -5.14
CA ILE A 54 -19.27 18.91 -4.36
C ILE A 54 -18.04 18.77 -3.44
N ILE A 55 -17.66 17.54 -3.10
CA ILE A 55 -16.49 17.22 -2.26
C ILE A 55 -15.68 16.13 -2.98
N GLY A 56 -14.35 16.25 -2.95
CA GLY A 56 -13.46 15.39 -3.75
C GLY A 56 -13.51 15.68 -5.25
N GLY A 57 -12.94 14.76 -6.03
CA GLY A 57 -12.89 14.83 -7.49
C GLY A 57 -13.36 13.54 -8.17
N ALA A 58 -13.42 13.58 -9.50
CA ALA A 58 -13.94 12.50 -10.33
C ALA A 58 -13.05 11.25 -10.21
N MET A 59 -13.65 10.09 -9.94
CA MET A 59 -12.91 8.83 -9.96
C MET A 59 -12.29 8.60 -11.35
N GLY A 60 -11.02 8.19 -11.39
CA GLY A 60 -10.28 7.95 -12.63
C GLY A 60 -9.52 9.17 -13.18
N SER A 61 -9.68 10.36 -12.61
CA SER A 61 -8.83 11.50 -12.97
C SER A 61 -7.45 11.37 -12.32
N ALA A 62 -6.38 11.47 -13.13
CA ALA A 62 -5.01 11.42 -12.63
C ALA A 62 -4.73 12.50 -11.56
N PHE A 63 -5.27 13.70 -11.74
CA PHE A 63 -5.15 14.78 -10.76
C PHE A 63 -5.80 14.43 -9.42
N THR A 64 -6.90 13.69 -9.45
CA THR A 64 -7.64 13.29 -8.25
C THR A 64 -6.98 12.13 -7.49
N LEU A 65 -5.94 11.50 -8.04
CA LEU A 65 -5.05 10.60 -7.31
C LEU A 65 -3.87 11.37 -6.69
N THR A 66 -3.33 12.36 -7.40
CA THR A 66 -2.21 13.18 -6.93
C THR A 66 -2.60 14.10 -5.78
N LEU A 67 -3.75 14.78 -5.90
CA LEU A 67 -4.18 15.78 -4.94
C LEU A 67 -4.39 15.23 -3.52
N PRO A 68 -5.02 14.05 -3.32
CA PRO A 68 -5.07 13.44 -1.99
C PRO A 68 -3.71 13.09 -1.42
N ASN A 69 -2.75 12.63 -2.23
CA ASN A 69 -1.40 12.35 -1.74
C ASN A 69 -0.70 13.63 -1.23
N ILE A 70 -0.93 14.76 -1.89
CA ILE A 70 -0.44 16.08 -1.46
C ILE A 70 -1.15 16.55 -0.19
N PHE A 71 -2.47 16.32 -0.09
CA PHE A 71 -3.21 16.60 1.15
C PHE A 71 -2.62 15.81 2.32
N MET A 72 -2.41 14.51 2.12
CA MET A 72 -1.84 13.62 3.13
C MET A 72 -0.42 14.02 3.49
N TRP A 73 0.40 14.52 2.56
CA TRP A 73 1.73 15.06 2.88
C TRP A 73 1.68 16.14 3.97
N LYS A 74 0.72 17.06 3.90
CA LYS A 74 0.58 18.10 4.93
C LYS A 74 0.12 17.50 6.25
N TRP A 75 -0.92 16.66 6.20
CA TRP A 75 -1.45 15.97 7.38
C TRP A 75 -0.36 15.15 8.09
N GLU A 76 0.45 14.38 7.36
CA GLU A 76 1.55 13.55 7.88
C GLU A 76 2.59 14.42 8.60
N ARG A 77 3.00 15.53 7.99
CA ARG A 77 3.97 16.47 8.55
C ARG A 77 3.49 17.17 9.82
N GLN A 78 2.18 17.27 10.03
CA GLN A 78 1.61 17.94 11.19
C GLN A 78 1.19 16.96 12.30
N THR A 79 1.11 15.67 12.01
CA THR A 79 0.57 14.66 12.93
C THR A 79 1.58 13.57 13.29
N ILE A 80 1.96 12.76 12.30
CA ILE A 80 2.75 11.54 12.50
C ILE A 80 4.24 11.83 12.46
N LEU A 81 4.72 12.53 11.42
CA LEU A 81 6.15 12.68 11.17
C LEU A 81 6.92 13.40 12.31
N PRO A 82 6.37 14.44 12.97
CA PRO A 82 7.06 15.08 14.09
C PRO A 82 7.24 14.19 15.31
N LYS A 83 6.43 13.13 15.41
CA LYS A 83 6.44 12.18 16.53
C LYS A 83 7.20 10.90 16.20
N LEU A 84 7.71 10.76 14.96
CA LEU A 84 8.45 9.59 14.54
C LEU A 84 9.81 9.53 15.23
N GLY A 85 10.01 8.46 16.01
CA GLY A 85 11.31 8.13 16.57
C GLY A 85 12.28 7.59 15.51
N PHE A 86 13.59 7.68 15.79
CA PHE A 86 14.65 7.20 14.87
C PHE A 86 14.52 5.71 14.50
N HIS A 87 14.00 4.89 15.41
CA HIS A 87 13.85 3.43 15.22
C HIS A 87 12.46 3.01 14.73
N GLU A 88 11.63 3.96 14.33
CA GLU A 88 10.28 3.71 13.84
C GLU A 88 10.25 3.61 12.32
N ILE A 89 9.38 2.74 11.81
CA ILE A 89 9.14 2.62 10.37
C ILE A 89 7.76 3.19 10.11
N TYR A 90 7.67 4.12 9.18
CA TYR A 90 6.40 4.63 8.68
C TYR A 90 6.41 4.58 7.15
N GLY A 91 5.36 4.00 6.58
CA GLY A 91 5.16 3.95 5.15
C GLY A 91 3.69 4.13 4.82
N ARG A 92 3.40 4.95 3.80
CA ARG A 92 2.05 5.11 3.28
C ARG A 92 2.02 4.74 1.80
N TYR A 93 1.02 3.95 1.43
CA TYR A 93 0.67 3.64 0.05
C TYR A 93 -0.76 4.12 -0.21
N ILE A 94 -0.89 5.27 -0.87
CA ILE A 94 -2.17 5.94 -1.13
C ILE A 94 -2.94 6.15 0.18
N ASP A 95 -3.94 5.31 0.43
CA ASP A 95 -4.85 5.34 1.57
C ASP A 95 -4.47 4.35 2.68
N ASN A 96 -3.46 3.50 2.46
CA ASN A 96 -3.00 2.50 3.41
C ASN A 96 -1.72 2.97 4.11
N VAL A 97 -1.67 2.85 5.43
CA VAL A 97 -0.52 3.18 6.28
C VAL A 97 -0.01 1.93 6.98
N PHE A 98 1.29 1.76 6.98
CA PHE A 98 2.00 0.81 7.81
C PHE A 98 2.90 1.58 8.77
N PHE A 99 2.90 1.15 10.03
CA PHE A 99 3.79 1.71 11.03
C PHE A 99 4.27 0.65 11.99
N LYS A 100 5.54 0.77 12.35
CA LYS A 100 6.19 -0.01 13.39
C LYS A 100 6.81 0.94 14.40
N SER A 101 6.51 0.73 15.67
CA SER A 101 7.09 1.48 16.79
C SER A 101 7.61 0.54 17.88
N ASN A 102 8.58 1.02 18.64
CA ASN A 102 9.07 0.38 19.86
C ASN A 102 8.40 0.94 21.13
N GLU A 103 7.52 1.94 20.98
CA GLU A 103 6.79 2.53 22.09
C GLU A 103 5.68 1.59 22.59
N SER A 104 5.19 1.87 23.80
CA SER A 104 4.05 1.15 24.36
C SER A 104 2.81 1.32 23.47
N GLU A 105 1.97 0.28 23.45
CA GLU A 105 0.71 0.29 22.68
C GLU A 105 -0.16 1.53 23.02
N ASP A 106 -0.17 1.96 24.28
CA ASP A 106 -0.96 3.12 24.72
C ASP A 106 -0.44 4.44 24.13
N LYS A 107 0.87 4.64 24.05
CA LYS A 107 1.46 5.81 23.38
C LYS A 107 1.16 5.82 21.89
N VAL A 108 1.19 4.65 21.24
CA VAL A 108 0.83 4.52 19.83
C VAL A 108 -0.66 4.86 19.63
N LYS A 109 -1.54 4.39 20.52
CA LYS A 109 -2.97 4.76 20.48
C LYS A 109 -3.17 6.26 20.65
N GLU A 110 -2.50 6.88 21.62
CA GLU A 110 -2.59 8.33 21.83
C GLU A 110 -2.17 9.12 20.59
N LEU A 111 -1.08 8.70 19.94
CA LEU A 111 -0.62 9.29 18.68
C LEU A 111 -1.68 9.16 17.56
N LEU A 112 -2.29 7.98 17.43
CA LEU A 112 -3.31 7.69 16.41
C LEU A 112 -4.62 8.45 16.68
N GLU A 113 -5.01 8.58 17.94
CA GLU A 113 -6.18 9.37 18.34
C GLU A 113 -5.96 10.86 18.08
N ALA A 114 -4.81 11.40 18.42
CA ALA A 114 -4.45 12.77 18.09
C ALA A 114 -4.46 13.02 16.57
N ALA A 115 -3.93 12.08 15.79
CA ALA A 115 -3.94 12.15 14.32
C ALA A 115 -5.37 12.09 13.74
N ASN A 116 -6.23 11.27 14.34
CA ASN A 116 -7.65 11.17 14.01
C ASN A 116 -8.46 12.44 14.34
N ASN A 117 -8.05 13.19 15.36
CA ASN A 117 -8.70 14.43 15.76
C ASN A 117 -8.20 15.65 14.96
N PHE A 118 -7.15 15.50 14.16
CA PHE A 118 -6.52 16.60 13.45
C PHE A 118 -7.41 17.20 12.35
N HIS A 119 -8.17 16.38 11.63
CA HIS A 119 -9.00 16.86 10.52
C HIS A 119 -10.34 16.12 10.41
N PRO A 120 -11.49 16.81 10.35
CA PRO A 120 -12.82 16.18 10.44
C PRO A 120 -13.14 15.20 9.30
N ASN A 121 -12.49 15.35 8.13
CA ASN A 121 -12.73 14.51 6.96
C ASN A 121 -11.71 13.38 6.79
N ILE A 122 -10.74 13.26 7.69
CA ILE A 122 -9.75 12.17 7.70
C ILE A 122 -10.04 11.30 8.91
N LYS A 123 -10.33 10.02 8.66
CA LYS A 123 -10.44 9.03 9.72
C LYS A 123 -9.51 7.86 9.42
N LEU A 124 -8.59 7.61 10.33
CA LEU A 124 -7.78 6.40 10.42
C LEU A 124 -8.62 5.32 11.09
N GLU A 125 -8.88 4.26 10.34
CA GLU A 125 -9.30 2.97 10.90
C GLU A 125 -8.04 2.13 11.05
N TYR A 126 -7.67 1.76 12.28
CA TYR A 126 -6.40 1.11 12.55
C TYR A 126 -6.55 -0.18 13.35
N HIS A 127 -5.62 -1.09 13.13
CA HIS A 127 -5.47 -2.32 13.90
C HIS A 127 -4.06 -2.42 14.44
N ILE A 128 -3.93 -2.62 15.76
CA ILE A 128 -2.65 -2.77 16.44
C ILE A 128 -2.46 -4.25 16.81
N GLY A 129 -1.26 -4.77 16.59
CA GLY A 129 -0.95 -6.14 16.97
C GLY A 129 0.45 -6.61 16.58
N LYS A 130 0.73 -7.86 16.93
CA LYS A 130 1.98 -8.54 16.54
C LYS A 130 1.91 -9.16 15.15
N SER A 131 0.73 -9.27 14.56
CA SER A 131 0.55 -9.78 13.20
C SER A 131 -0.55 -9.01 12.51
N ILE A 132 -0.20 -8.33 11.41
CA ILE A 132 -1.12 -7.43 10.73
C ILE A 132 -1.03 -7.62 9.22
N PRO A 133 -2.19 -7.71 8.54
CA PRO A 133 -2.24 -7.61 7.10
C PRO A 133 -2.03 -6.16 6.64
N PHE A 134 -1.19 -5.99 5.63
CA PHE A 134 -0.95 -4.72 4.94
C PHE A 134 -0.81 -5.01 3.45
N LEU A 135 -1.78 -4.54 2.65
CA LEU A 135 -1.90 -4.87 1.23
C LEU A 135 -1.92 -6.39 1.01
N ASP A 136 -1.01 -6.92 0.19
CA ASP A 136 -0.87 -8.34 -0.14
C ASP A 136 0.11 -9.09 0.78
N VAL A 137 0.54 -8.48 1.89
CA VAL A 137 1.52 -9.02 2.83
C VAL A 137 0.92 -9.08 4.23
N VAL A 138 1.23 -10.14 4.98
CA VAL A 138 1.05 -10.14 6.44
C VAL A 138 2.42 -10.01 7.07
N VAL A 139 2.56 -9.03 7.95
CA VAL A 139 3.80 -8.79 8.71
C VAL A 139 3.58 -9.27 10.13
N LYS A 140 4.48 -10.12 10.61
CA LYS A 140 4.48 -10.69 11.96
C LYS A 140 5.74 -10.29 12.70
N ASN A 141 5.58 -9.70 13.87
CA ASN A 141 6.64 -9.45 14.83
C ASN A 141 6.91 -10.72 15.67
N ASN A 142 8.09 -11.30 15.49
CA ASN A 142 8.63 -12.37 16.31
C ASN A 142 9.69 -11.79 17.26
N ASN A 143 9.24 -11.17 18.35
CA ASN A 143 10.11 -10.64 19.42
C ASN A 143 11.24 -9.73 18.91
N GLY A 144 10.92 -8.74 18.08
CA GLY A 144 11.91 -7.83 17.49
C GLY A 144 12.10 -8.03 15.99
N ILE A 145 11.89 -9.25 15.52
CA ILE A 145 12.24 -9.64 14.16
C ILE A 145 10.96 -9.70 13.33
N LEU A 146 10.87 -8.86 12.31
CA LEU A 146 9.75 -8.87 11.39
C LEU A 146 9.89 -10.02 10.39
N ALA A 147 8.89 -10.88 10.35
CA ALA A 147 8.71 -11.91 9.35
C ALA A 147 7.51 -11.54 8.46
N SER A 148 7.56 -11.92 7.18
CA SER A 148 6.52 -11.60 6.22
C SER A 148 6.10 -12.83 5.43
N SER A 149 4.83 -12.87 5.05
CA SER A 149 4.30 -13.85 4.10
C SER A 149 3.22 -13.22 3.23
N VAL A 150 2.82 -13.94 2.17
CA VAL A 150 1.67 -13.52 1.36
C VAL A 150 0.40 -13.52 2.24
N TYR A 151 -0.38 -12.45 2.15
CA TYR A 151 -1.69 -12.37 2.79
C TYR A 151 -2.77 -12.86 1.83
N HIS A 152 -3.60 -13.78 2.31
CA HIS A 152 -4.81 -14.23 1.62
C HIS A 152 -6.02 -13.76 2.42
N LYS A 153 -6.87 -12.92 1.83
CA LYS A 153 -8.11 -12.50 2.48
C LYS A 153 -8.97 -13.75 2.75
N PRO A 154 -9.61 -13.88 3.92
CA PRO A 154 -10.46 -15.03 4.23
C PRO A 154 -11.61 -15.25 3.23
N SER A 155 -12.06 -14.19 2.57
CA SER A 155 -13.09 -14.25 1.52
C SER A 155 -12.57 -14.56 0.13
N THR A 156 -11.25 -14.60 -0.08
CA THR A 156 -10.67 -14.91 -1.39
C THR A 156 -10.91 -16.36 -1.74
N GLN A 157 -11.68 -16.59 -2.80
CA GLN A 157 -11.72 -17.90 -3.42
C GLN A 157 -10.46 -18.12 -4.26
N PRO A 158 -9.91 -19.35 -4.28
CA PRO A 158 -8.72 -19.69 -5.07
C PRO A 158 -9.09 -19.82 -6.55
N THR A 159 -9.68 -18.79 -7.14
CA THR A 159 -10.10 -18.75 -8.53
C THR A 159 -9.02 -18.10 -9.38
N VAL A 160 -8.70 -18.73 -10.50
CA VAL A 160 -7.85 -18.16 -11.53
C VAL A 160 -8.55 -18.28 -12.87
N VAL A 161 -8.05 -17.52 -13.84
CA VAL A 161 -8.51 -17.63 -15.23
C VAL A 161 -8.40 -19.10 -15.67
N SER A 162 -9.51 -19.68 -16.12
CA SER A 162 -9.58 -21.08 -16.56
C SER A 162 -8.72 -21.30 -17.80
N PHE A 163 -7.89 -22.36 -17.83
CA PHE A 163 -7.05 -22.68 -18.99
C PHE A 163 -7.83 -22.95 -20.29
N LEU A 164 -9.12 -23.27 -20.16
CA LEU A 164 -10.04 -23.49 -21.28
C LEU A 164 -10.64 -22.21 -21.84
N SER A 165 -10.43 -21.06 -21.19
CA SER A 165 -10.89 -19.77 -21.72
C SER A 165 -10.06 -19.34 -22.93
N ASP A 166 -10.64 -18.48 -23.77
CA ASP A 166 -10.04 -17.98 -25.01
C ASP A 166 -8.98 -16.88 -24.78
N HIS A 167 -8.33 -16.88 -23.62
CA HIS A 167 -7.24 -15.96 -23.34
C HIS A 167 -5.94 -16.43 -24.01
N PRO A 168 -5.08 -15.50 -24.47
CA PRO A 168 -3.77 -15.87 -24.99
C PRO A 168 -2.93 -16.68 -23.98
N ARG A 169 -2.19 -17.68 -24.46
CA ARG A 169 -1.39 -18.58 -23.60
C ARG A 169 -0.37 -17.86 -22.70
N HIS A 170 0.13 -16.70 -23.12
CA HIS A 170 1.04 -15.88 -22.32
C HIS A 170 0.38 -15.30 -21.06
N VAL A 171 -0.94 -15.04 -21.07
CA VAL A 171 -1.67 -14.52 -19.91
C VAL A 171 -1.62 -15.55 -18.77
N PHE A 172 -1.91 -16.82 -19.07
CA PHE A 172 -1.82 -17.90 -18.07
C PHE A 172 -0.43 -18.06 -17.47
N ARG A 173 0.60 -18.02 -18.33
CA ARG A 173 1.99 -18.07 -17.87
C ARG A 173 2.30 -16.89 -16.94
N ASN A 174 1.81 -15.70 -17.27
CA ASN A 174 2.02 -14.50 -16.45
C ASN A 174 1.27 -14.57 -15.10
N VAL A 175 0.08 -15.17 -15.04
CA VAL A 175 -0.63 -15.37 -13.76
C VAL A 175 0.19 -16.26 -12.83
N ILE A 176 0.73 -17.38 -13.32
CA ILE A 176 1.61 -18.27 -12.55
C ILE A 176 2.89 -17.53 -12.13
N HIS A 177 3.53 -16.86 -13.09
CA HIS A 177 4.79 -16.14 -12.86
C HIS A 177 4.64 -15.05 -11.79
N THR A 178 3.59 -14.23 -11.88
CA THR A 178 3.30 -13.17 -10.91
C THR A 178 2.99 -13.74 -9.53
N ALA A 179 2.20 -14.81 -9.43
CA ALA A 179 1.91 -15.46 -8.15
C ALA A 179 3.18 -15.99 -7.46
N LEU A 180 4.07 -16.65 -8.22
CA LEU A 180 5.33 -17.18 -7.69
C LEU A 180 6.33 -16.07 -7.36
N THR A 181 6.43 -15.04 -8.19
CA THR A 181 7.29 -13.88 -7.92
C THR A 181 6.83 -13.17 -6.65
N ARG A 182 5.52 -13.00 -6.46
CA ARG A 182 4.92 -12.48 -5.23
C ARG A 182 5.29 -13.35 -4.03
N ALA A 183 5.15 -14.67 -4.15
CA ALA A 183 5.51 -15.62 -3.09
C ALA A 183 6.99 -15.48 -2.70
N VAL A 184 7.91 -15.38 -3.67
CA VAL A 184 9.34 -15.19 -3.40
C VAL A 184 9.59 -13.86 -2.69
N ARG A 185 9.01 -12.76 -3.18
CA ARG A 185 9.26 -11.41 -2.65
C ARG A 185 8.70 -11.20 -1.26
N TYR A 186 7.56 -11.81 -0.93
CA TYR A 186 6.86 -11.54 0.32
C TYR A 186 7.19 -12.53 1.43
N SER A 187 7.84 -13.65 1.12
CA SER A 187 8.18 -14.67 2.11
C SER A 187 9.53 -14.39 2.75
N SER A 188 9.56 -14.20 4.07
CA SER A 188 10.81 -13.94 4.80
C SER A 188 11.69 -15.18 4.98
N SER A 189 11.19 -16.38 4.67
CA SER A 189 11.97 -17.62 4.70
C SER A 189 11.58 -18.57 3.57
N PHE A 190 12.48 -19.49 3.25
CA PHE A 190 12.23 -20.50 2.23
C PHE A 190 11.08 -21.44 2.62
N GLU A 191 10.92 -21.74 3.91
CA GLU A 191 9.82 -22.56 4.39
C GLU A 191 8.46 -21.88 4.12
N VAL A 192 8.35 -20.59 4.46
CA VAL A 192 7.15 -19.78 4.19
C VAL A 192 6.87 -19.72 2.69
N PHE A 193 7.91 -19.48 1.88
CA PHE A 193 7.81 -19.50 0.43
C PHE A 193 7.31 -20.86 -0.10
N ASN A 194 7.83 -21.96 0.42
CA ASN A 194 7.42 -23.30 0.00
C ASN A 194 5.97 -23.62 0.34
N ASN A 195 5.49 -23.15 1.48
CA ASN A 195 4.08 -23.29 1.87
C ASN A 195 3.19 -22.51 0.90
N GLU A 196 3.54 -21.26 0.59
CA GLU A 196 2.81 -20.46 -0.41
C GLU A 196 2.88 -21.10 -1.80
N ARG A 197 4.05 -21.60 -2.22
CA ARG A 197 4.22 -22.31 -3.50
C ARG A 197 3.30 -23.53 -3.61
N ARG A 198 3.12 -24.29 -2.52
CA ARG A 198 2.18 -25.42 -2.47
C ARG A 198 0.73 -24.93 -2.60
N ALA A 199 0.36 -23.86 -1.91
CA ALA A 199 -0.98 -23.25 -2.01
C ALA A 199 -1.28 -22.79 -3.45
N ILE A 200 -0.32 -22.10 -4.08
CA ILE A 200 -0.42 -21.67 -5.48
C ILE A 200 -0.62 -22.89 -6.40
N ARG A 201 0.17 -23.96 -6.21
CA ARG A 201 0.01 -25.19 -6.99
C ARG A 201 -1.39 -25.78 -6.85
N LEU A 202 -1.92 -25.86 -5.63
CA LEU A 202 -3.27 -26.38 -5.38
C LEU A 202 -4.35 -25.50 -6.04
N MET A 203 -4.20 -24.18 -5.96
CA MET A 203 -5.09 -23.22 -6.64
C MET A 203 -5.16 -23.49 -8.15
N PHE A 204 -4.02 -23.69 -8.83
CA PHE A 204 -4.04 -23.97 -10.28
C PHE A 204 -4.63 -25.33 -10.63
N LEU A 205 -4.35 -26.37 -9.82
CA LEU A 205 -4.93 -27.70 -10.01
C LEU A 205 -6.46 -27.67 -9.85
N TYR A 206 -6.97 -26.88 -8.90
CA TYR A 206 -8.40 -26.71 -8.69
C TYR A 206 -9.13 -26.10 -9.90
N ASN A 207 -8.48 -25.17 -10.61
CA ASN A 207 -9.08 -24.48 -11.76
C ASN A 207 -8.90 -25.23 -13.11
N SER A 208 -8.77 -26.56 -13.06
CA SER A 208 -8.65 -27.43 -14.25
C SER A 208 -7.47 -27.10 -15.16
N SER A 209 -6.40 -26.53 -14.62
CA SER A 209 -5.16 -26.32 -15.38
C SER A 209 -4.46 -27.66 -15.58
N ASP A 210 -4.11 -28.01 -16.82
CA ASP A 210 -3.33 -29.21 -17.13
C ASP A 210 -2.04 -29.22 -16.28
N PRO A 211 -1.81 -30.24 -15.43
CA PRO A 211 -0.63 -30.34 -14.58
C PRO A 211 0.70 -30.25 -15.34
N THR A 212 0.72 -30.59 -16.64
CA THR A 212 1.91 -30.52 -17.48
C THR A 212 2.37 -29.09 -17.76
N LEU A 213 1.47 -28.09 -17.66
CA LEU A 213 1.80 -26.67 -17.79
C LEU A 213 2.41 -26.07 -16.53
N LEU A 214 2.35 -26.79 -15.40
CA LEU A 214 2.93 -26.39 -14.12
C LEU A 214 4.41 -26.76 -13.99
N LEU A 215 4.99 -27.48 -14.97
CA LEU A 215 6.40 -27.90 -14.98
C LEU A 215 7.06 -27.38 -16.27
N PRO A 216 8.23 -26.70 -16.20
CA PRO A 216 9.42 -27.33 -15.64
C PRO A 216 10.34 -26.50 -14.71
N ASP A 217 10.31 -25.15 -14.69
CA ASP A 217 11.47 -24.40 -14.14
C ASP A 217 11.22 -23.66 -12.80
N TYR A 218 9.98 -23.28 -12.49
CA TYR A 218 9.69 -22.43 -11.32
C TYR A 218 9.34 -23.21 -10.04
N LEU A 219 8.96 -24.49 -10.15
CA LEU A 219 8.72 -25.37 -8.99
C LEU A 219 10.03 -26.01 -8.46
N LYS A 220 11.13 -25.92 -9.20
CA LYS A 220 12.47 -26.40 -8.83
C LYS A 220 13.37 -25.27 -8.33
N LEU A 221 12.81 -24.22 -7.72
CA LEU A 221 13.61 -23.23 -7.02
C LEU A 221 14.26 -23.90 -5.80
N SER A 222 15.57 -24.10 -5.87
CA SER A 222 16.41 -24.46 -4.72
C SER A 222 16.51 -23.29 -3.76
N ASP A 223 16.85 -23.57 -2.50
CA ASP A 223 17.21 -22.54 -1.50
C ASP A 223 18.18 -21.50 -2.08
N SER A 224 19.23 -21.95 -2.77
CA SER A 224 20.22 -21.07 -3.39
C SER A 224 19.65 -20.09 -4.42
N LYS A 225 18.67 -20.52 -5.22
CA LYS A 225 18.03 -19.67 -6.24
C LYS A 225 16.99 -18.74 -5.63
N PHE A 226 16.30 -19.18 -4.57
CA PHE A 226 15.47 -18.32 -3.73
C PHE A 226 16.30 -17.21 -3.07
N THR A 227 17.45 -17.55 -2.46
CA THR A 227 18.37 -16.57 -1.85
C THR A 227 18.94 -15.61 -2.89
N GLN A 228 19.34 -16.07 -4.08
CA GLN A 228 19.79 -15.17 -5.16
C GLN A 228 18.68 -14.19 -5.59
N MET A 229 17.44 -14.66 -5.75
CA MET A 229 16.31 -13.81 -6.12
C MET A 229 16.02 -12.76 -5.02
N LEU A 230 16.13 -13.12 -3.74
CA LEU A 230 16.06 -12.18 -2.63
C LEU A 230 17.18 -11.14 -2.73
N LEU A 231 18.43 -11.56 -2.91
CA LEU A 231 19.61 -10.68 -2.96
C LEU A 231 19.58 -9.66 -4.11
N THR A 232 19.13 -10.07 -5.30
CA THR A 232 18.89 -9.12 -6.42
C THR A 232 17.75 -8.14 -6.17
N SER A 233 16.89 -8.43 -5.19
CA SER A 233 15.75 -7.58 -4.81
C SER A 233 16.08 -6.67 -3.62
N THR A 234 17.00 -7.09 -2.74
CA THR A 234 17.36 -6.40 -1.48
C THR A 234 18.55 -5.47 -1.59
N SER A 235 19.22 -5.37 -2.74
CA SER A 235 20.39 -4.48 -2.93
C SER A 235 20.09 -2.97 -2.80
N ASN A 236 18.90 -2.59 -2.34
CA ASN A 236 18.54 -1.19 -2.05
C ASN A 236 17.94 -0.94 -0.64
N ILE A 237 17.85 -1.92 0.27
CA ILE A 237 17.31 -1.64 1.62
C ILE A 237 18.10 -2.38 2.72
N MET A 238 18.77 -1.57 3.55
CA MET A 238 19.35 -1.81 4.88
C MET A 238 20.64 -2.64 5.00
N ASN A 239 21.77 -1.91 5.03
CA ASN A 239 22.77 -2.12 6.07
C ASN A 239 22.27 -1.43 7.34
N GLN A 240 22.04 -2.17 8.42
CA GLN A 240 22.19 -1.70 9.80
C GLN A 240 22.01 -2.89 10.75
N ASP A 241 23.12 -3.58 11.00
CA ASP A 241 23.30 -4.35 12.22
C ASP A 241 23.65 -3.36 13.34
N GLU A 242 22.71 -3.10 14.24
CA GLU A 242 23.02 -2.72 15.61
C GLU A 242 21.87 -3.16 16.52
N LEU A 243 22.07 -4.33 17.13
CA LEU A 243 21.21 -4.91 18.15
C LEU A 243 21.40 -4.14 19.46
N ILE A 244 20.50 -3.20 19.76
CA ILE A 244 20.35 -2.70 21.14
C ILE A 244 19.29 -3.56 21.84
N GLU A 245 19.74 -4.17 22.94
CA GLU A 245 19.10 -5.26 23.67
C GLU A 245 18.12 -4.78 24.76
N SER A 246 17.46 -3.62 24.57
CA SER A 246 16.47 -3.13 25.54
C SER A 246 15.03 -3.39 25.06
N GLU A 247 14.36 -4.34 25.71
CA GLU A 247 12.91 -4.55 25.77
C GLU A 247 12.13 -4.35 24.45
N ARG A 248 12.08 -5.41 23.64
CA ARG A 248 11.52 -5.43 22.28
C ARG A 248 9.98 -5.40 22.24
N HIS A 249 9.36 -4.36 22.78
CA HIS A 249 7.93 -4.08 22.58
C HIS A 249 7.71 -3.45 21.20
N ILE A 250 7.75 -4.27 20.14
CA ILE A 250 7.38 -3.80 18.79
C ILE A 250 5.87 -3.85 18.62
N THR A 251 5.29 -2.67 18.45
CA THR A 251 3.90 -2.43 18.07
C THR A 251 3.85 -2.20 16.56
N ILE A 252 3.18 -3.10 15.84
CA ILE A 252 2.87 -2.89 14.42
C ILE A 252 1.43 -2.39 14.34
N TYR A 253 1.14 -1.47 13.42
CA TYR A 253 -0.22 -1.18 13.00
C TYR A 253 -0.35 -1.09 11.48
N SER A 254 -1.57 -1.36 10.99
CA SER A 254 -2.03 -1.01 9.65
C SER A 254 -3.24 -0.12 9.79
N SER A 255 -3.37 0.87 8.92
CA SER A 255 -4.54 1.72 8.85
C SER A 255 -4.95 2.01 7.43
N SER A 256 -6.25 2.16 7.20
CA SER A 256 -6.80 2.78 6.01
C SER A 256 -7.45 4.12 6.35
N TYR A 257 -7.27 5.12 5.48
CA TYR A 257 -8.03 6.36 5.60
C TYR A 257 -9.39 6.20 4.94
N THR A 258 -10.44 6.39 5.72
CA THR A 258 -11.77 6.62 5.16
C THR A 258 -12.05 8.11 5.19
N THR A 259 -12.49 8.62 4.04
CA THR A 259 -13.10 9.94 4.05
C THR A 259 -14.56 9.75 4.38
N ARG A 260 -15.09 10.46 5.38
CA ARG A 260 -16.52 10.41 5.71
C ARG A 260 -17.34 10.63 4.42
N GLN A 261 -18.25 9.69 4.15
CA GLN A 261 -19.23 9.75 3.08
C GLN A 261 -20.41 10.60 3.50
#